data_AF-A0A3Q9VYC9-F1
#
_entry.id   AF-A0A3Q9VYC9-F1
#
_cell.length_a   1.000
_cell.length_b   1.000
_cell.length_c   1.000
_cell.angle_alpha   90.00
_cell.angle_beta   90.00
_cell.angle_gamma   90.00
#
_symmetry.space_group_name_H-M   'P 1'
#
loop_
_entity.id
_entity.type
_entity.pdbx_description
1 polymer ?
#
loop_
_entity_poly.entity_id
_entity_poly.type
_entity_poly.pdbx_seq_one_letter_code
_entity_poly.pdbx_strand_id
1 'polypeptide(L)'
;CFCNPGSCQWFLQLSNTDIRKQYEAGHICSDYNDLIEGLPTGAIRVSFGYMTTKQDVDKFIKMIEECYTVSHEERLQRMDISKLPMALKHIPERLKPQLKEICIYPVKSCGAFKVIDSWPLTTTGFLYDRGWMIVDGSGMAITQKLRTRLCLIKPIINRHKGTMELTCTGMESVHVNLETFKEQTEVISSSLCQSKVCDDLVSGYDCGDEVAKWL
;
A
#
# COMPACT_ATOMS: atom_id res chain seq x y z
N CYS A 1 -14.83 -10.96 -6.51
CA CYS A 1 -16.03 -11.61 -5.92
C CYS A 1 -15.61 -12.41 -4.71
N PHE A 2 -16.51 -12.67 -3.76
CA PHE A 2 -16.31 -13.76 -2.80
C PHE A 2 -16.11 -15.09 -3.56
N CYS A 3 -15.98 -16.22 -2.87
CA CYS A 3 -15.87 -17.55 -3.48
C CYS A 3 -17.13 -18.02 -4.26
N ASN A 4 -18.03 -17.11 -4.67
CA ASN A 4 -19.24 -17.38 -5.45
C ASN A 4 -19.35 -16.42 -6.66
N PRO A 5 -18.66 -16.72 -7.77
CA PRO A 5 -18.68 -15.88 -8.96
C PRO A 5 -20.06 -15.83 -9.64
N GLY A 6 -20.85 -16.91 -9.54
CA GLY A 6 -22.20 -16.96 -10.12
C GLY A 6 -23.16 -15.95 -9.49
N SER A 7 -23.03 -15.68 -8.19
CA SER A 7 -23.84 -14.63 -7.54
C SER A 7 -23.52 -13.25 -8.08
N CYS A 8 -22.24 -12.91 -8.25
CA CYS A 8 -21.86 -11.64 -8.85
C CYS A 8 -22.31 -11.54 -10.31
N GLN A 9 -22.17 -12.63 -11.07
CA GLN A 9 -22.63 -12.68 -12.45
C GLN A 9 -24.10 -12.30 -12.53
N TRP A 10 -24.93 -12.87 -11.66
CA TRP A 10 -26.35 -12.56 -11.57
C TRP A 10 -26.63 -11.10 -11.17
N PHE A 11 -26.04 -10.63 -10.06
CA PHE A 11 -26.34 -9.30 -9.51
C PHE A 11 -25.78 -8.15 -10.35
N LEU A 12 -24.63 -8.34 -10.99
CA LEU A 12 -23.97 -7.35 -11.83
C LEU A 12 -24.37 -7.49 -13.31
N GLN A 13 -25.26 -8.45 -13.63
CA GLN A 13 -25.73 -8.73 -14.99
C GLN A 13 -24.59 -9.00 -15.99
N LEU A 14 -23.54 -9.68 -15.52
CA LEU A 14 -22.38 -10.00 -16.34
C LEU A 14 -22.69 -11.15 -17.28
N SER A 15 -22.23 -11.05 -18.52
CA SER A 15 -22.33 -12.14 -19.48
C SER A 15 -21.32 -13.25 -19.14
N ASN A 16 -21.54 -14.45 -19.70
CA ASN A 16 -20.56 -15.53 -19.61
C ASN A 16 -19.20 -15.14 -20.20
N THR A 17 -19.18 -14.23 -21.17
CA THR A 17 -17.95 -13.71 -21.78
C THR A 17 -17.22 -12.80 -20.80
N ASP A 18 -17.93 -11.95 -20.07
CA ASP A 18 -17.33 -11.06 -19.06
C ASP A 18 -16.70 -11.87 -17.92
N ILE A 19 -17.38 -12.93 -17.45
CA ILE A 19 -16.83 -13.83 -16.44
C ILE A 19 -15.56 -14.54 -16.93
N ARG A 20 -15.52 -14.96 -18.21
CA ARG A 20 -14.30 -15.54 -18.80
C ARG A 20 -13.16 -14.53 -18.89
N LYS A 21 -13.44 -13.30 -19.32
CA LYS A 21 -12.45 -12.22 -19.34
C LYS A 21 -11.90 -11.92 -17.94
N GLN A 22 -12.77 -11.89 -16.93
CA GLN A 22 -12.34 -11.70 -15.54
C GLN A 22 -11.40 -12.83 -15.11
N TYR A 23 -11.73 -14.09 -15.42
CA TYR A 23 -10.87 -15.23 -15.14
C TYR A 23 -9.52 -15.15 -15.88
N GLU A 24 -9.53 -14.81 -17.18
CA GLU A 24 -8.33 -14.66 -18.00
C GLU A 24 -7.43 -13.51 -17.52
N ALA A 25 -8.03 -12.44 -16.98
CA ALA A 25 -7.33 -11.33 -16.33
C ALA A 25 -6.80 -11.69 -14.92
N GLY A 26 -6.97 -12.94 -14.47
CA GLY A 26 -6.44 -13.43 -13.20
C GLY A 26 -7.33 -13.13 -11.99
N HIS A 27 -8.62 -12.83 -12.19
CA HIS A 27 -9.54 -12.54 -11.10
C HIS A 27 -9.77 -13.74 -10.18
N ILE A 28 -9.48 -13.58 -8.89
CA ILE A 28 -9.67 -14.60 -7.86
C ILE A 28 -10.35 -14.00 -6.62
N CYS A 29 -10.82 -14.86 -5.71
CA CYS A 29 -11.39 -14.36 -4.46
C CYS A 29 -10.31 -13.70 -3.60
N SER A 30 -10.61 -12.50 -3.10
CA SER A 30 -9.72 -11.70 -2.25
C SER A 30 -8.48 -11.14 -2.94
N ASP A 31 -8.49 -11.04 -4.27
CA ASP A 31 -7.53 -10.21 -4.97
C ASP A 31 -7.84 -8.71 -4.81
N TYR A 32 -7.09 -7.89 -5.54
CA TYR A 32 -7.24 -6.43 -5.57
C TYR A 32 -7.85 -5.92 -6.89
N ASN A 33 -8.43 -6.81 -7.71
CA ASN A 33 -8.94 -6.48 -9.03
C ASN A 33 -10.41 -6.07 -8.96
N ASP A 34 -10.70 -4.90 -8.41
CA ASP A 34 -12.08 -4.43 -8.19
C ASP A 34 -12.85 -4.12 -9.49
N LEU A 35 -12.11 -3.73 -10.54
CA LEU A 35 -12.63 -3.39 -11.87
C LEU A 35 -11.82 -4.08 -12.95
N ILE A 36 -12.49 -4.74 -13.89
CA ILE A 36 -11.88 -5.31 -15.09
C ILE A 36 -12.61 -4.75 -16.31
N GLU A 37 -11.90 -4.04 -17.17
CA GLU A 37 -12.47 -3.27 -18.28
C GLU A 37 -13.57 -2.28 -17.84
N GLY A 38 -13.45 -1.74 -16.62
CA GLY A 38 -14.44 -0.84 -16.03
C GLY A 38 -15.68 -1.55 -15.47
N LEU A 39 -15.79 -2.87 -15.62
CA LEU A 39 -16.85 -3.66 -15.01
C LEU A 39 -16.49 -4.04 -13.58
N PRO A 40 -17.40 -3.86 -12.61
CA PRO A 40 -17.20 -4.33 -11.26
C PRO A 40 -17.10 -5.85 -11.24
N THR A 41 -16.18 -6.35 -10.42
CA THR A 41 -15.91 -7.80 -10.29
C THR A 41 -16.21 -8.30 -8.89
N GLY A 42 -16.74 -7.43 -8.02
CA GLY A 42 -16.88 -7.65 -6.58
C GLY A 42 -18.26 -7.30 -6.06
N ALA A 43 -18.50 -7.66 -4.80
CA ALA A 43 -19.72 -7.32 -4.09
C ALA A 43 -19.39 -7.00 -2.64
N ILE A 44 -20.11 -6.05 -2.06
CA ILE A 44 -20.07 -5.77 -0.63
C ILE A 44 -21.21 -6.53 0.03
N ARG A 45 -20.89 -7.33 1.07
CA ARG A 45 -21.89 -8.05 1.86
C ARG A 45 -22.02 -7.41 3.23
N VAL A 46 -23.25 -7.11 3.63
CA VAL A 46 -23.59 -6.61 4.96
C VAL A 46 -24.42 -7.67 5.66
N SER A 47 -24.16 -7.88 6.95
CA SER A 47 -24.86 -8.87 7.77
C SER A 47 -25.42 -8.17 9.00
N PHE A 48 -26.72 -8.37 9.25
CA PHE A 48 -27.44 -7.74 10.35
C PHE A 48 -27.66 -8.75 11.47
N GLY A 49 -27.54 -8.28 12.71
CA GLY A 49 -27.78 -9.09 13.90
C GLY A 49 -29.26 -9.12 14.28
N TYR A 50 -29.63 -10.00 15.22
CA TYR A 50 -31.01 -10.14 15.68
C TYR A 50 -31.65 -8.83 16.16
N MET A 51 -30.86 -7.97 16.81
CA MET A 51 -31.33 -6.68 17.35
C MET A 51 -31.35 -5.54 16.32
N THR A 52 -30.95 -5.78 15.07
CA THR A 52 -30.98 -4.74 14.04
C THR A 52 -32.41 -4.37 13.70
N THR A 53 -32.75 -3.09 13.84
CA THR A 53 -34.05 -2.57 13.46
C THR A 53 -34.05 -2.09 12.01
N LYS A 54 -35.24 -1.95 11.41
CA LYS A 54 -35.39 -1.31 10.10
C LYS A 54 -34.73 0.07 10.05
N GLN A 55 -34.83 0.84 11.14
CA GLN A 55 -34.24 2.18 11.22
C GLN A 55 -32.71 2.15 11.13
N ASP A 56 -32.07 1.11 11.66
CA ASP A 56 -30.61 0.95 11.55
C ASP A 56 -30.19 0.62 10.12
N VAL A 57 -30.98 -0.23 9.43
CA VAL A 57 -30.78 -0.54 8.01
C VAL A 57 -30.98 0.71 7.16
N ASP A 58 -32.04 1.48 7.40
CA ASP A 58 -32.34 2.73 6.68
C ASP A 58 -31.20 3.75 6.87
N LYS A 59 -30.65 3.89 8.08
CA LYS A 59 -29.47 4.74 8.35
C LYS A 59 -28.24 4.26 7.60
N PHE A 60 -28.01 2.95 7.55
CA PHE A 60 -26.87 2.38 6.83
C PHE A 60 -26.98 2.61 5.32
N ILE A 61 -28.16 2.39 4.73
CA ILE A 61 -28.42 2.68 3.30
C ILE A 61 -28.20 4.17 3.03
N LYS A 62 -28.77 5.03 3.87
CA LYS A 62 -28.61 6.48 3.75
C LYS A 62 -27.14 6.90 3.82
N MET A 63 -26.34 6.28 4.69
CA MET A 63 -24.90 6.51 4.73
C MET A 63 -24.22 6.12 3.42
N ILE A 64 -24.57 4.98 2.82
CA ILE A 64 -24.01 4.58 1.52
C ILE A 64 -24.35 5.63 0.45
N GLU A 65 -25.61 6.05 0.37
CA GLU A 65 -26.06 7.07 -0.57
C GLU A 65 -25.28 8.38 -0.36
N GLU A 66 -25.27 8.89 0.87
CA GLU A 66 -24.63 10.17 1.19
C GLU A 66 -23.10 10.16 1.04
N CYS A 67 -22.44 9.00 1.24
CA CYS A 67 -20.99 8.91 1.20
C CYS A 67 -20.41 8.43 -0.13
N TYR A 68 -21.15 7.65 -0.93
CA TYR A 68 -20.57 6.94 -2.08
C TYR A 68 -21.32 7.16 -3.40
N THR A 69 -22.59 7.58 -3.40
CA THR A 69 -23.33 7.83 -4.65
C THR A 69 -23.35 9.30 -5.06
N VAL A 70 -22.86 10.17 -4.18
CA VAL A 70 -22.87 11.62 -4.37
C VAL A 70 -21.51 12.10 -4.90
N SER A 71 -21.49 13.19 -5.68
CA SER A 71 -20.27 13.74 -6.28
C SER A 71 -19.21 14.08 -5.24
N HIS A 72 -17.94 14.12 -5.68
CA HIS A 72 -16.82 14.45 -4.82
C HIS A 72 -16.99 15.84 -4.19
N GLU A 73 -17.45 16.80 -4.98
CA GLU A 73 -17.70 18.19 -4.60
C GLU A 73 -18.77 18.27 -3.51
N GLU A 74 -19.89 17.59 -3.69
CA GLU A 74 -20.98 17.55 -2.71
C GLU A 74 -20.58 16.81 -1.42
N ARG A 75 -19.75 15.76 -1.52
CA ARG A 75 -19.19 15.08 -0.33
C ARG A 75 -18.29 16.00 0.47
N LEU A 76 -17.44 16.79 -0.19
CA LEU A 76 -16.60 17.78 0.48
C LEU A 76 -17.44 18.88 1.14
N GLN A 77 -18.57 19.28 0.53
CA GLN A 77 -19.52 20.20 1.14
C GLN A 77 -20.24 19.63 2.38
N ARG A 78 -20.36 18.31 2.53
CA ARG A 78 -20.89 17.70 3.77
C ARG A 78 -19.92 17.82 4.94
N MET A 79 -18.63 18.04 4.68
CA MET A 79 -17.65 18.42 5.69
C MET A 79 -17.70 19.92 6.03
N ASP A 80 -18.75 20.64 5.60
CA ASP A 80 -18.98 22.03 5.97
C ASP A 80 -19.24 22.13 7.48
N ILE A 81 -18.18 22.53 8.17
CA ILE A 81 -18.07 22.77 9.61
C ILE A 81 -19.25 23.61 10.14
N SER A 82 -19.77 24.52 9.31
CA SER A 82 -20.84 25.43 9.68
C SER A 82 -22.19 24.73 9.93
N LYS A 83 -22.44 23.58 9.29
CA LYS A 83 -23.71 22.84 9.35
C LYS A 83 -23.76 21.75 10.42
N LEU A 84 -22.67 21.53 11.16
CA LEU A 84 -22.66 20.52 12.22
C LEU A 84 -23.54 20.93 13.41
N PRO A 85 -24.27 19.97 14.02
CA PRO A 85 -24.95 20.18 15.29
C PRO A 85 -24.00 20.80 16.32
N MET A 86 -24.52 21.65 17.22
CA MET A 86 -23.68 22.39 18.18
C MET A 86 -22.80 21.46 19.04
N ALA A 87 -23.30 20.27 19.36
CA ALA A 87 -22.54 19.22 20.04
C ALA A 87 -21.36 18.66 19.23
N LEU A 88 -21.36 18.80 17.90
CA LEU A 88 -20.33 18.31 16.97
C LEU A 88 -19.50 19.44 16.36
N LYS A 89 -19.78 20.73 16.61
CA LYS A 89 -19.00 21.86 16.03
C LYS A 89 -17.55 21.94 16.51
N HIS A 90 -17.24 21.40 17.69
CA HIS A 90 -15.86 21.28 18.20
C HIS A 90 -15.08 20.16 17.48
N ILE A 91 -15.77 19.27 16.79
CA ILE A 91 -15.18 18.08 16.19
C ILE A 91 -14.34 18.44 14.95
N PRO A 92 -14.78 19.26 13.99
CA PRO A 92 -13.98 19.60 12.81
C PRO A 92 -12.69 20.37 13.07
N GLU A 93 -12.66 21.29 14.04
CA GLU A 93 -11.38 21.91 14.43
C GLU A 93 -10.42 20.88 15.03
N ARG A 94 -10.97 19.88 15.74
CA ARG A 94 -10.24 18.73 16.27
C ARG A 94 -9.98 17.61 15.23
N LEU A 95 -10.71 17.61 14.11
CA LEU A 95 -10.65 16.63 13.02
C LEU A 95 -10.03 17.21 11.76
N LYS A 96 -9.60 18.48 11.73
CA LYS A 96 -8.72 18.98 10.65
C LYS A 96 -7.52 18.05 10.65
N PRO A 97 -7.39 17.16 9.65
CA PRO A 97 -6.35 16.17 9.68
C PRO A 97 -5.03 16.92 9.61
N GLN A 98 -4.30 16.89 10.71
CA GLN A 98 -2.95 17.42 10.74
C GLN A 98 -2.02 16.27 10.39
N LEU A 99 -1.13 16.54 9.43
CA LEU A 99 -0.03 15.65 9.16
C LEU A 99 0.87 15.63 10.41
N LYS A 100 0.80 14.53 11.18
CA LYS A 100 1.59 14.38 12.40
C LYS A 100 3.04 13.97 12.09
N GLU A 101 3.20 13.05 11.16
CA GLU A 101 4.49 12.47 10.80
C GLU A 101 4.38 11.82 9.42
N ILE A 102 5.42 11.94 8.61
CA ILE A 102 5.61 11.11 7.41
C ILE A 102 6.65 10.04 7.76
N CYS A 103 6.25 8.78 7.57
CA CYS A 103 7.11 7.63 7.75
C CYS A 103 7.28 6.94 6.42
N ILE A 104 8.52 6.90 5.94
CA ILE A 104 8.92 6.18 4.74
C ILE A 104 9.57 4.89 5.20
N TYR A 105 9.43 3.83 4.42
CA TYR A 105 10.06 2.57 4.76
C TYR A 105 10.89 2.08 3.58
N PRO A 106 12.12 2.58 3.43
CA PRO A 106 12.90 2.35 2.23
C PRO A 106 13.12 0.86 1.93
N VAL A 107 13.48 0.10 2.96
CA VAL A 107 13.68 -1.35 2.88
C VAL A 107 12.42 -2.08 3.35
N LYS A 108 11.91 -3.00 2.54
CA LYS A 108 10.79 -3.89 2.88
C LYS A 108 11.07 -4.59 4.22
N SER A 109 10.05 -4.67 5.06
CA SER A 109 10.10 -5.33 6.39
C SER A 109 10.97 -4.66 7.46
N CYS A 110 11.68 -3.57 7.14
CA CYS A 110 12.55 -2.85 8.09
C CYS A 110 11.82 -1.67 8.76
N GLY A 111 12.52 -1.01 9.69
CA GLY A 111 12.02 0.16 10.43
C GLY A 111 11.74 1.37 9.54
N ALA A 112 10.93 2.29 10.07
CA ALA A 112 10.56 3.53 9.39
C ALA A 112 11.69 4.58 9.45
N PHE A 113 11.92 5.27 8.33
CA PHE A 113 12.58 6.55 8.24
C PHE A 113 11.57 7.67 8.46
N LYS A 114 11.76 8.47 9.51
CA LYS A 114 10.89 9.60 9.87
C LYS A 114 11.35 10.86 9.15
N VAL A 115 10.48 11.46 8.37
CA VAL A 115 10.74 12.72 7.66
C VAL A 115 10.52 13.88 8.62
N ILE A 116 11.43 14.85 8.60
CA ILE A 116 11.38 16.04 9.46
C ILE A 116 10.44 17.11 8.87
N ASP A 117 10.63 17.47 7.59
CA ASP A 117 9.92 18.61 6.99
C ASP A 117 8.99 18.19 5.84
N SER A 118 9.58 17.79 4.71
CA SER A 118 8.86 17.46 3.48
C SER A 118 9.57 16.35 2.73
N TRP A 119 8.81 15.64 1.90
CA TRP A 119 9.36 14.58 1.07
C TRP A 119 8.78 14.59 -0.35
N PRO A 120 9.58 14.30 -1.39
CA PRO A 120 9.07 14.27 -2.76
C PRO A 120 8.07 13.14 -2.97
N LEU A 121 7.02 13.44 -3.73
CA LEU A 121 6.08 12.45 -4.27
C LEU A 121 6.48 12.10 -5.70
N THR A 122 6.36 10.82 -6.04
CA THR A 122 6.52 10.23 -7.37
C THR A 122 5.15 9.69 -7.83
N THR A 123 5.10 9.14 -9.04
CA THR A 123 3.90 8.46 -9.56
C THR A 123 3.50 7.22 -8.76
N THR A 124 4.41 6.67 -7.95
CA THR A 124 4.20 5.43 -7.17
C THR A 124 4.14 5.64 -5.66
N GLY A 125 4.33 6.87 -5.17
CA GLY A 125 4.28 7.17 -3.74
C GLY A 125 5.38 8.15 -3.30
N PHE A 126 5.84 8.04 -2.06
CA PHE A 126 7.00 8.82 -1.62
C PHE A 126 8.28 8.32 -2.31
N LEU A 127 9.14 9.24 -2.73
CA LEU A 127 10.44 8.89 -3.30
C LEU A 127 11.19 7.93 -2.36
N TYR A 128 11.73 6.84 -2.89
CA TYR A 128 12.46 5.81 -2.13
C TYR A 128 11.61 4.95 -1.18
N ASP A 129 10.27 5.10 -1.13
CA ASP A 129 9.45 4.17 -0.36
C ASP A 129 9.38 2.81 -1.04
N ARG A 130 9.64 1.74 -0.28
CA ARG A 130 9.68 0.34 -0.77
C ARG A 130 10.62 0.09 -1.96
N GLY A 131 11.67 0.89 -2.10
CA GLY A 131 12.67 0.73 -3.16
C GLY A 131 13.62 -0.46 -2.99
N TRP A 132 13.72 -1.03 -1.78
CA TRP A 132 14.65 -2.12 -1.47
C TRP A 132 13.98 -3.27 -0.72
N MET A 133 14.61 -4.44 -0.79
CA MET A 133 14.24 -5.62 -0.01
C MET A 133 15.49 -6.41 0.34
N ILE A 134 15.44 -7.12 1.47
CA ILE A 134 16.45 -8.11 1.84
C ILE A 134 15.98 -9.46 1.33
N VAL A 135 16.85 -10.18 0.64
CA VAL A 135 16.58 -11.52 0.12
C VAL A 135 17.45 -12.56 0.82
N ASP A 136 16.99 -13.80 0.86
CA ASP A 136 17.82 -14.93 1.26
C ASP A 136 18.66 -15.46 0.09
N GLY A 137 19.46 -16.51 0.34
CA GLY A 137 20.31 -17.13 -0.69
C GLY A 137 19.54 -17.76 -1.87
N SER A 138 18.21 -17.90 -1.77
CA SER A 138 17.35 -18.35 -2.87
C SER A 138 16.77 -17.19 -3.68
N GLY A 139 17.06 -15.94 -3.31
CA GLY A 139 16.49 -14.73 -3.91
C GLY A 139 15.11 -14.39 -3.38
N MET A 140 14.59 -15.11 -2.38
CA MET A 140 13.27 -14.84 -1.81
C MET A 140 13.32 -13.70 -0.80
N ALA A 141 12.40 -12.75 -0.91
CA ALA A 141 12.33 -11.62 0.02
C ALA A 141 12.04 -12.08 1.46
N ILE A 142 12.91 -11.70 2.40
CA ILE A 142 12.72 -11.98 3.82
C ILE A 142 11.65 -11.03 4.37
N THR A 143 10.66 -11.61 5.04
CA THR A 143 9.54 -10.83 5.60
C THR A 143 9.65 -10.65 7.10
N GLN A 144 9.12 -9.53 7.61
CA GLN A 144 9.05 -9.26 9.05
C GLN A 144 8.27 -10.35 9.81
N LYS A 145 7.27 -10.97 9.16
CA LYS A 145 6.47 -12.06 9.74
C LYS A 145 7.34 -13.29 10.04
N LEU A 146 8.34 -13.58 9.20
CA LEU A 146 9.27 -14.70 9.37
C LEU A 146 10.49 -14.33 10.23
N ARG A 147 10.92 -13.06 10.18
CA ARG A 147 12.08 -12.52 10.89
C ARG A 147 11.73 -11.17 11.50
N THR A 148 11.17 -11.21 12.71
CA THR A 148 10.69 -10.00 13.41
C THR A 148 11.78 -8.98 13.68
N ARG A 149 13.04 -9.44 13.86
CA ARG A 149 14.21 -8.58 14.10
C ARG A 149 14.54 -7.61 12.96
N LEU A 150 13.99 -7.81 11.76
CA LEU A 150 14.16 -6.86 10.65
C LEU A 150 13.69 -5.45 11.00
N CYS A 151 12.71 -5.29 11.90
CA CYS A 151 12.25 -3.96 12.31
C CYS A 151 13.27 -3.17 13.14
N LEU A 152 14.33 -3.82 13.63
CA LEU A 152 15.43 -3.16 14.35
C LEU A 152 16.41 -2.48 13.39
N ILE A 153 16.43 -2.89 12.12
CA ILE A 153 17.17 -2.24 11.05
C ILE A 153 16.42 -0.97 10.69
N LYS A 154 17.07 0.19 10.87
CA LYS A 154 16.51 1.51 10.62
C LYS A 154 17.27 2.18 9.47
N PRO A 155 16.63 2.32 8.29
CA PRO A 155 17.17 3.09 7.19
C PRO A 155 17.10 4.60 7.47
N ILE A 156 18.13 5.33 7.05
CA ILE A 156 18.22 6.79 7.13
C ILE A 156 18.66 7.29 5.76
N ILE A 157 17.81 8.06 5.08
CA ILE A 157 18.10 8.57 3.73
C ILE A 157 18.75 9.95 3.81
N ASN A 158 19.91 10.09 3.19
CA ASN A 158 20.57 11.37 2.93
C ASN A 158 20.53 11.70 1.44
N ARG A 159 19.53 12.50 1.04
CA ARG A 159 19.34 12.91 -0.36
C ARG A 159 20.47 13.79 -0.91
N HIS A 160 21.13 14.58 -0.06
CA HIS A 160 22.21 15.47 -0.50
C HIS A 160 23.50 14.69 -0.77
N LYS A 161 23.74 13.63 -0.01
CA LYS A 161 24.89 12.73 -0.20
C LYS A 161 24.63 11.61 -1.21
N GLY A 162 23.38 11.43 -1.64
CA GLY A 162 22.99 10.30 -2.49
C GLY A 162 23.17 8.95 -1.79
N THR A 163 23.01 8.88 -0.45
CA THR A 163 23.23 7.64 0.31
C THR A 163 22.08 7.31 1.26
N MET A 164 21.88 6.02 1.50
CA MET A 164 21.05 5.49 2.57
C MET A 164 21.93 4.77 3.59
N GLU A 165 21.89 5.21 4.84
CA GLU A 165 22.56 4.56 5.96
C GLU A 165 21.61 3.54 6.60
N LEU A 166 22.07 2.31 6.81
CA LEU A 166 21.36 1.29 7.57
C LEU A 166 21.97 1.21 8.97
N THR A 167 21.13 1.35 9.99
CA THR A 167 21.54 1.30 11.39
C THR A 167 20.83 0.15 12.11
N CYS A 168 21.50 -0.51 13.04
CA CYS A 168 20.93 -1.52 13.92
C CYS A 168 21.56 -1.37 15.30
N THR A 169 20.79 -1.62 16.37
CA THR A 169 21.28 -1.37 17.74
C THR A 169 22.48 -2.28 18.05
N GLY A 170 23.61 -1.67 18.41
CA GLY A 170 24.85 -2.40 18.74
C GLY A 170 25.71 -2.80 17.54
N MET A 171 25.42 -2.28 16.35
CA MET A 171 26.21 -2.51 15.12
C MET A 171 26.70 -1.19 14.55
N GLU A 172 27.87 -1.19 13.92
CA GLU A 172 28.34 -0.07 13.12
C GLU A 172 27.45 0.08 11.88
N SER A 173 27.17 1.31 11.45
CA SER A 173 26.28 1.56 10.31
C SER A 173 26.90 1.13 8.98
N VAL A 174 26.07 0.72 8.03
CA VAL A 174 26.48 0.45 6.63
C VAL A 174 25.78 1.41 5.67
N HIS A 175 26.42 1.74 4.54
CA HIS A 175 25.88 2.70 3.57
C HIS A 175 25.52 2.02 2.24
N VAL A 176 24.40 2.43 1.66
CA VAL A 176 23.91 2.04 0.33
C VAL A 176 23.86 3.28 -0.55
N ASN A 177 24.44 3.22 -1.74
CA ASN A 177 24.41 4.32 -2.69
C ASN A 177 23.04 4.38 -3.41
N LEU A 178 22.42 5.57 -3.47
CA LEU A 178 21.12 5.84 -4.09
C LEU A 178 21.23 6.22 -5.58
N GLU A 179 22.41 6.63 -6.04
CA GLU A 179 22.66 7.21 -7.37
C GLU A 179 23.26 6.24 -8.37
N THR A 180 23.56 5.00 -7.97
CA THR A 180 24.23 3.96 -8.81
C THR A 180 23.49 3.60 -10.11
N PHE A 181 22.31 4.16 -10.37
CA PHE A 181 21.47 3.82 -11.51
C PHE A 181 21.69 4.65 -12.79
N LYS A 182 22.62 5.61 -12.81
CA LYS A 182 22.80 6.52 -13.98
C LYS A 182 24.03 6.29 -14.86
N GLU A 183 25.07 5.57 -14.41
CA GLU A 183 26.37 5.58 -15.12
C GLU A 183 26.92 4.24 -15.61
N GLN A 184 26.23 3.11 -15.42
CA GLN A 184 26.71 1.82 -15.95
C GLN A 184 25.74 1.23 -16.98
N THR A 185 25.88 1.72 -18.22
CA THR A 185 25.43 1.03 -19.45
C THR A 185 26.33 -0.18 -19.77
N GLU A 186 27.35 -0.46 -18.94
CA GLU A 186 28.08 -1.71 -18.98
C GLU A 186 27.44 -2.70 -18.01
N VAL A 187 26.92 -3.79 -18.58
CA VAL A 187 26.44 -4.99 -17.89
C VAL A 187 27.60 -5.63 -17.13
N ILE A 188 28.04 -5.00 -16.05
CA ILE A 188 28.71 -5.72 -14.97
C ILE A 188 27.62 -6.57 -14.35
N SER A 189 27.92 -7.85 -14.14
CA SER A 189 27.05 -8.87 -13.59
C SER A 189 26.59 -8.53 -12.15
N SER A 190 25.83 -7.46 -11.96
CA SER A 190 25.00 -7.30 -10.77
C SER A 190 23.98 -8.42 -10.87
N SER A 191 24.12 -9.43 -10.02
CA SER A 191 23.26 -10.60 -10.04
C SER A 191 21.80 -10.14 -9.98
N LEU A 192 21.09 -10.25 -11.09
CA LEU A 192 19.69 -9.84 -11.18
C LEU A 192 18.91 -10.80 -10.28
N CYS A 193 18.57 -10.36 -9.07
CA CYS A 193 17.85 -11.23 -8.14
C CYS A 193 16.38 -11.28 -8.58
N GLN A 194 15.93 -12.46 -8.99
CA GLN A 194 14.51 -12.71 -9.24
C GLN A 194 13.85 -13.03 -7.90
N SER A 195 13.06 -12.11 -7.38
CA SER A 195 12.25 -12.35 -6.20
C SER A 195 10.77 -12.40 -6.54
N LYS A 196 9.96 -12.98 -5.66
CA LYS A 196 8.50 -12.92 -5.75
C LYS A 196 7.96 -11.94 -4.72
N VAL A 197 7.21 -10.94 -5.19
CA VAL A 197 6.45 -10.03 -4.33
C VAL A 197 4.99 -10.12 -4.74
N CYS A 198 4.13 -10.64 -3.86
CA CYS A 198 2.71 -10.84 -4.17
C CYS A 198 2.48 -11.67 -5.45
N ASP A 199 3.27 -12.74 -5.61
CA ASP A 199 3.31 -13.64 -6.78
C ASP A 199 3.84 -13.04 -8.09
N ASP A 200 4.17 -11.74 -8.12
CA ASP A 200 4.85 -11.10 -9.23
C ASP A 200 6.36 -11.29 -9.16
N LEU A 201 6.97 -11.64 -10.29
CA LEU A 201 8.43 -11.69 -10.45
C LEU A 201 8.99 -10.27 -10.55
N VAL A 202 9.88 -9.92 -9.63
CA VAL A 202 10.58 -8.65 -9.61
C VAL A 202 12.07 -8.86 -9.80
N SER A 203 12.70 -7.99 -10.59
CA SER A 203 14.16 -7.91 -10.73
C SER A 203 14.70 -6.82 -9.81
N GLY A 204 15.81 -7.12 -9.13
CA GLY A 204 16.52 -6.18 -8.29
C GLY A 204 18.01 -6.10 -8.64
N TYR A 205 18.64 -5.03 -8.15
CA TYR A 205 20.09 -4.85 -8.19
C TYR A 205 20.67 -5.18 -6.82
N ASP A 206 21.77 -5.94 -6.82
CA ASP A 206 22.50 -6.22 -5.60
C ASP A 206 23.15 -4.94 -5.05
N CYS A 207 23.02 -4.73 -3.73
CA CYS A 207 23.57 -3.57 -3.02
C CYS A 207 25.02 -3.79 -2.54
N GLY A 208 25.59 -4.97 -2.82
CA GLY A 208 27.00 -5.27 -2.64
C GLY A 208 27.32 -6.08 -1.38
N ASP A 209 28.49 -6.73 -1.41
CA ASP A 209 28.95 -7.67 -0.38
C ASP A 209 29.08 -7.06 1.02
N GLU A 210 29.37 -5.75 1.12
CA GLU A 210 29.49 -5.07 2.41
C GLU A 210 28.14 -5.07 3.15
N VAL A 211 27.07 -4.71 2.45
CA VAL A 211 25.70 -4.71 2.97
C VAL A 211 25.26 -6.14 3.27
N ALA A 212 25.58 -7.09 2.38
CA ALA A 212 25.25 -8.50 2.59
C ALA A 212 25.93 -9.11 3.83
N LYS A 213 27.18 -8.75 4.12
CA LYS A 213 27.90 -9.19 5.34
C LYS A 213 27.39 -8.52 6.61
N TRP A 214 26.85 -7.31 6.48
CA TRP A 214 26.28 -6.57 7.60
C TRP A 214 24.94 -7.15 8.08
N LEU A 215 24.14 -7.71 7.17
CA LEU A 215 22.81 -8.30 7.43
C LEU A 215 22.87 -9.67 8.13
#